data_AF-A0A9C9VL32-F1
#
_entry.id   AF-A0A9C9VL32-F1
#
_cell.length_a   1.000
_cell.length_b   1.000
_cell.length_c   1.000
_cell.angle_alpha   90.00
_cell.angle_beta   90.00
_cell.angle_gamma   90.00
#
_symmetry.space_group_name_H-M   'P 1'
#
loop_
_entity.id
_entity.type
_entity.pdbx_description
1 polymer ?
#
loop_
_entity_poly.entity_id
_entity_poly.type
_entity_poly.pdbx_seq_one_letter_code
_entity_poly.pdbx_strand_id
1 'polypeptide(L)'
;MNVKGSAVISTIDFVNDKFPKQYNKWLDSLPPTSKDILAGNILPSMWYPLKESFIIPTQKLCEMFYNGDSKGAWEVGRYSADLGLKKFYRVFLKFGSPHFLIKRASSIFSLYYENSKIISSKEEDKLAILRITEFQEPHELVESRIAGWIERALELTKGHHPVVRINKSLAREDDFTEISISWN
;
A
#
# COMPACT_ATOMS: atom_id res chain seq x y z
N MET A 1 -1.92 -15.78 1.00
CA MET A 1 -0.89 -15.13 0.17
C MET A 1 0.12 -14.40 1.02
N ASN A 2 1.24 -14.01 0.43
CA ASN A 2 2.28 -13.25 1.11
C ASN A 2 2.45 -11.85 0.52
N VAL A 3 3.12 -11.01 1.31
CA VAL A 3 3.47 -9.63 1.00
C VAL A 3 4.95 -9.42 1.23
N LYS A 4 5.54 -8.50 0.46
CA LYS A 4 6.97 -8.22 0.51
C LYS A 4 7.37 -7.59 1.84
N GLY A 5 8.51 -8.01 2.40
CA GLY A 5 9.05 -7.47 3.65
C GLY A 5 9.21 -5.94 3.63
N SER A 6 9.57 -5.36 2.49
CA SER A 6 9.61 -3.90 2.33
C SER A 6 8.26 -3.20 2.58
N ALA A 7 7.15 -3.88 2.28
CA ALA A 7 5.80 -3.39 2.57
C ALA A 7 5.46 -3.51 4.07
N VAL A 8 5.87 -4.62 4.71
CA VAL A 8 5.69 -4.84 6.15
C VAL A 8 6.44 -3.78 6.96
N ILE A 9 7.72 -3.56 6.64
CA ILE A 9 8.58 -2.57 7.30
C ILE A 9 7.93 -1.17 7.28
N SER A 10 7.25 -0.81 6.19
CA SER A 10 6.63 0.52 6.10
C SER A 10 5.56 0.79 7.16
N THR A 11 4.90 -0.22 7.71
CA THR A 11 3.97 -0.05 8.84
C THR A 11 4.73 0.21 10.14
N ILE A 12 5.81 -0.54 10.40
CA ILE A 12 6.67 -0.36 11.58
C ILE A 12 7.28 1.05 11.57
N ASP A 13 7.92 1.41 10.46
CA ASP A 13 8.56 2.71 10.26
C ASP A 13 7.53 3.84 10.43
N PHE A 14 6.32 3.70 9.88
CA PHE A 14 5.26 4.69 10.02
C PHE A 14 4.84 4.91 11.48
N VAL A 15 4.59 3.83 12.24
CA VAL A 15 4.19 3.97 13.65
C VAL A 15 5.33 4.56 14.47
N ASN A 16 6.56 4.12 14.24
CA ASN A 16 7.72 4.65 14.93
C ASN A 16 7.95 6.14 14.64
N ASP A 17 7.79 6.57 13.39
CA ASP A 17 8.00 7.96 12.98
C ASP A 17 6.86 8.89 13.40
N LYS A 18 5.61 8.44 13.27
CA LYS A 18 4.41 9.28 13.52
C LYS A 18 3.92 9.22 14.96
N PHE A 19 4.11 8.08 15.62
CA PHE A 19 3.61 7.83 16.97
C PHE A 19 4.71 7.22 17.87
N PRO A 20 5.93 7.81 17.94
CA PRO A 20 7.08 7.21 18.63
C PRO A 20 6.80 6.84 20.09
N LYS A 21 6.08 7.71 20.81
CA LYS A 21 5.72 7.50 22.23
C LYS A 21 4.73 6.33 22.44
N GLN A 22 4.03 5.91 21.39
CA GLN A 22 3.02 4.85 21.43
C GLN A 22 3.45 3.60 20.65
N TYR A 23 4.65 3.58 20.07
CA TYR A 23 5.16 2.46 19.28
C TYR A 23 5.12 1.14 20.05
N ASN A 24 5.72 1.09 21.24
CA ASN A 24 5.73 -0.12 22.07
C ASN A 24 4.31 -0.54 22.45
N LYS A 25 3.43 0.42 22.79
CA LYS A 25 2.02 0.13 23.10
C LYS A 25 1.29 -0.49 21.92
N TRP A 26 1.55 -0.02 20.69
CA TRP A 26 0.98 -0.61 19.48
C TRP A 26 1.52 -2.02 19.24
N LEU A 27 2.84 -2.21 19.28
CA LEU A 27 3.48 -3.51 19.08
C LEU A 27 3.02 -4.54 20.13
N ASP A 28 2.91 -4.13 21.39
CA ASP A 28 2.45 -4.98 22.50
C ASP A 28 0.96 -5.34 22.42
N SER A 29 0.17 -4.55 21.67
CA SER A 29 -1.25 -4.81 21.47
C SER A 29 -1.55 -5.79 20.33
N LEU A 30 -0.53 -6.20 19.58
CA LEU A 30 -0.66 -7.18 18.50
C LEU A 30 -0.79 -8.61 19.07
N PRO A 31 -1.52 -9.51 18.37
CA PRO A 31 -1.50 -10.93 18.67
C PRO A 31 -0.06 -11.49 18.61
N PRO A 32 0.26 -12.56 19.37
CA PRO A 32 1.62 -13.12 19.43
C PRO A 32 2.26 -13.37 18.06
N THR A 33 1.52 -13.97 17.12
CA THR A 33 2.03 -14.26 15.77
C THR A 33 2.43 -13.01 14.99
N SER A 34 1.62 -11.95 15.05
CA SER A 34 1.94 -10.66 14.42
C SER A 34 3.09 -9.96 15.15
N LYS A 35 3.07 -9.98 16.48
CA LYS A 35 4.11 -9.35 17.30
C LYS A 35 5.48 -9.98 17.06
N ASP A 36 5.56 -11.30 17.00
CA ASP A 36 6.82 -12.03 16.78
C ASP A 36 7.43 -11.68 15.42
N ILE A 37 6.61 -11.55 14.37
CA ILE A 37 7.08 -11.11 13.04
C ILE A 37 7.59 -9.68 13.10
N LEU A 38 6.83 -8.75 13.70
CA LEU A 38 7.12 -7.32 13.66
C LEU A 38 8.22 -6.88 14.64
N ALA A 39 8.42 -7.61 15.74
CA ALA A 39 9.54 -7.40 16.65
C ALA A 39 10.84 -8.04 16.15
N GLY A 40 10.74 -8.99 15.21
CA GLY A 40 11.88 -9.65 14.59
C GLY A 40 12.60 -8.82 13.54
N ASN A 41 13.71 -9.36 13.03
CA ASN A 41 14.44 -8.75 11.91
C ASN A 41 13.74 -9.07 10.58
N ILE A 42 12.99 -8.12 10.03
CA ILE A 42 12.32 -8.26 8.74
C ILE A 42 13.30 -7.94 7.61
N LEU A 43 13.53 -8.92 6.73
CA LEU A 43 14.34 -8.75 5.53
C LEU A 43 13.46 -8.17 4.40
N PRO A 44 13.81 -7.00 3.81
CA PRO A 44 12.99 -6.36 2.78
C PRO A 44 12.67 -7.24 1.57
N SER A 45 13.59 -8.16 1.22
CA SER A 45 13.48 -9.03 0.06
C SER A 45 12.66 -10.31 0.31
N MET A 46 12.34 -10.64 1.56
CA MET A 46 11.61 -11.87 1.91
C MET A 46 10.09 -11.66 1.83
N TRP A 47 9.37 -12.77 1.76
CA TRP A 47 7.90 -12.81 1.76
C TRP A 47 7.38 -13.14 3.16
N TYR A 48 6.29 -12.50 3.55
CA TYR A 48 5.67 -12.65 4.87
C TYR A 48 4.15 -12.86 4.73
N PRO A 49 3.51 -13.61 5.65
CA PRO A 49 2.07 -13.83 5.63
C PRO A 49 1.30 -12.51 5.63
N LEU A 50 0.45 -12.28 4.61
CA LEU A 50 -0.24 -11.00 4.44
C LEU A 50 -1.08 -10.64 5.67
N LYS A 51 -1.83 -11.59 6.21
CA LYS A 51 -2.72 -11.35 7.35
C LYS A 51 -1.95 -10.94 8.61
N GLU A 52 -1.00 -11.76 9.04
CA GLU A 52 -0.29 -11.59 10.31
C GLU A 52 0.71 -10.43 10.27
N SER A 53 1.37 -10.22 9.14
CA SER A 53 2.43 -9.19 9.04
C SER A 53 1.94 -7.84 8.55
N PHE A 54 0.77 -7.76 7.90
CA PHE A 54 0.36 -6.54 7.19
C PHE A 54 -1.06 -6.10 7.54
N ILE A 55 -2.06 -6.99 7.48
CA ILE A 55 -3.46 -6.63 7.76
C ILE A 55 -3.66 -6.34 9.24
N ILE A 56 -3.36 -7.29 10.14
CA ILE A 56 -3.58 -7.14 11.59
C ILE A 56 -2.82 -5.92 12.16
N PRO A 57 -1.53 -5.71 11.85
CA PRO A 57 -0.83 -4.52 12.35
C PRO A 57 -1.39 -3.20 11.83
N THR A 58 -1.83 -3.16 10.56
CA THR A 58 -2.49 -1.98 9.99
C THR A 58 -3.83 -1.72 10.66
N GLN A 59 -4.65 -2.76 10.88
CA GLN A 59 -5.91 -2.63 11.59
C GLN A 59 -5.69 -2.06 12.99
N LYS A 60 -4.68 -2.56 13.71
CA LYS A 60 -4.39 -2.08 15.07
C LYS A 60 -3.93 -0.62 15.09
N LEU A 61 -3.16 -0.21 14.08
CA LEU A 61 -2.78 1.18 13.86
C LEU A 61 -4.02 2.06 13.63
N CYS A 62 -4.96 1.62 12.79
CA CYS A 62 -6.20 2.35 12.53
C CYS A 62 -7.04 2.51 13.82
N GLU A 63 -7.22 1.43 14.59
CA GLU A 63 -7.93 1.44 15.88
C GLU A 63 -7.32 2.45 16.86
N MET A 64 -6.00 2.45 17.00
CA MET A 64 -5.32 3.24 18.04
C MET A 64 -5.13 4.71 17.67
N PHE A 65 -4.92 5.02 16.39
CA PHE A 65 -4.47 6.34 15.97
C PHE A 65 -5.43 7.05 15.00
N TYR A 66 -6.44 6.34 14.49
CA TYR A 66 -7.40 6.85 13.51
C TYR A 66 -8.86 6.52 13.88
N ASN A 67 -9.15 6.21 15.15
CA ASN A 67 -10.50 5.87 15.64
C ASN A 67 -11.16 4.71 14.86
N GLY A 68 -10.35 3.76 14.38
CA GLY A 68 -10.81 2.63 13.55
C GLY A 68 -11.01 2.96 12.07
N ASP A 69 -10.80 4.20 11.64
CA ASP A 69 -10.96 4.63 10.25
C ASP A 69 -9.86 4.04 9.35
N SER A 70 -10.27 3.53 8.17
CA SER A 70 -9.38 2.98 7.15
C SER A 70 -8.44 4.02 6.53
N LYS A 71 -8.64 5.32 6.81
CA LYS A 71 -7.69 6.40 6.52
C LYS A 71 -6.30 6.12 7.09
N GLY A 72 -6.19 5.45 8.23
CA GLY A 72 -4.87 5.06 8.76
C GLY A 72 -4.11 4.15 7.80
N ALA A 73 -4.81 3.23 7.14
CA ALA A 73 -4.23 2.37 6.11
C ALA A 73 -3.81 3.19 4.88
N TRP A 74 -4.63 4.14 4.44
CA TRP A 74 -4.29 5.03 3.33
C TRP A 74 -3.00 5.84 3.59
N GLU A 75 -2.87 6.44 4.77
CA GLU A 75 -1.68 7.21 5.18
C GLU A 75 -0.41 6.35 5.23
N VAL A 76 -0.51 5.11 5.71
CA VAL A 76 0.61 4.15 5.66
C VAL A 76 0.96 3.81 4.20
N GLY A 77 -0.03 3.67 3.33
CA GLY A 77 0.16 3.51 1.89
C GLY A 77 0.98 4.65 1.28
N ARG A 78 0.57 5.90 1.55
CA ARG A 78 1.30 7.11 1.13
C ARG A 78 2.74 7.09 1.66
N TYR A 79 2.94 6.83 2.95
CA TYR A 79 4.28 6.76 3.56
C TYR A 79 5.14 5.65 2.94
N SER A 80 4.56 4.50 2.63
CA SER A 80 5.24 3.38 1.97
C SER A 80 5.74 3.75 0.57
N ALA A 81 5.00 4.57 -0.18
CA ALA A 81 5.46 5.08 -1.47
C ALA A 81 6.69 5.99 -1.33
N ASP A 82 6.72 6.86 -0.32
CA ASP A 82 7.91 7.66 -0.01
C ASP A 82 9.13 6.77 0.27
N LEU A 83 8.98 5.70 1.06
CA LEU A 83 10.08 4.77 1.35
C LEU A 83 10.53 4.00 0.11
N GLY A 84 9.59 3.38 -0.60
CA GLY A 84 9.88 2.53 -1.77
C GLY A 84 10.51 3.33 -2.92
N LEU A 85 9.89 4.46 -3.29
CA LEU A 85 10.32 5.23 -4.46
C LEU A 85 11.59 6.04 -4.20
N LYS A 86 11.79 6.56 -2.98
CA LYS A 86 13.03 7.31 -2.65
C LYS A 86 14.24 6.40 -2.39
N LYS A 87 14.05 5.18 -1.89
CA LYS A 87 15.15 4.26 -1.60
C LYS A 87 15.55 3.41 -2.82
N PHE A 88 14.59 2.83 -3.54
CA PHE A 88 14.89 1.85 -4.60
C PHE A 88 14.71 2.40 -6.02
N TYR A 89 13.95 3.49 -6.19
CA TYR A 89 13.58 4.00 -7.51
C TYR A 89 13.90 5.50 -7.71
N ARG A 90 15.02 5.99 -7.16
CA ARG A 90 15.45 7.40 -7.32
C ARG A 90 15.48 7.86 -8.79
N VAL A 91 15.77 6.96 -9.72
CA VAL A 91 15.76 7.24 -11.17
C VAL A 91 14.34 7.54 -11.67
N PHE A 92 13.31 6.87 -11.13
CA PHE A 92 11.91 7.11 -11.47
C PHE A 92 11.43 8.47 -10.96
N LEU A 93 11.98 8.99 -9.87
CA LEU A 93 11.61 10.32 -9.36
C LEU A 93 12.14 11.45 -10.27
N LYS A 94 13.29 11.27 -10.92
CA LYS A 94 13.85 12.29 -11.83
C LYS A 94 13.16 12.33 -13.20
N PHE A 95 12.81 11.16 -13.73
CA PHE A 95 12.34 11.02 -15.12
C PHE A 95 10.93 10.42 -15.26
N GLY A 96 10.27 10.07 -14.15
CA GLY A 96 8.94 9.49 -14.16
C GLY A 96 7.87 10.53 -14.48
N SER A 97 6.84 10.06 -15.18
CA SER A 97 5.55 10.73 -15.38
C SER A 97 4.44 9.84 -14.83
N PRO A 98 3.22 10.37 -14.61
CA PRO A 98 2.08 9.55 -14.20
C PRO A 98 1.85 8.37 -15.16
N HIS A 99 1.88 8.62 -16.47
CA HIS A 99 1.77 7.57 -17.49
C HIS A 99 2.83 6.47 -17.37
N PHE A 100 4.08 6.83 -17.05
CA PHE A 100 5.13 5.84 -16.87
C PHE A 100 4.89 4.94 -15.65
N LEU A 101 4.36 5.52 -14.57
CA LEU A 101 3.93 4.78 -13.38
C LEU A 101 2.79 3.82 -13.72
N ILE A 102 1.74 4.31 -14.40
CA ILE A 102 0.58 3.49 -14.81
C ILE A 102 1.00 2.32 -15.70
N LYS A 103 1.84 2.56 -16.71
CA LYS A 103 2.38 1.50 -17.58
C LYS A 103 3.18 0.43 -16.84
N ARG A 104 3.76 0.76 -15.68
CA ARG A 104 4.53 -0.17 -14.84
C ARG A 104 3.74 -0.71 -13.65
N ALA A 105 2.47 -0.34 -13.49
CA ALA A 105 1.65 -0.72 -12.35
C ALA A 105 1.66 -2.24 -12.12
N SER A 106 1.47 -3.03 -13.18
CA SER A 106 1.49 -4.50 -13.09
C SER A 106 2.80 -5.05 -12.52
N SER A 107 3.94 -4.63 -13.09
CA SER A 107 5.26 -5.08 -12.62
C SER A 107 5.56 -4.61 -11.20
N ILE A 108 5.19 -3.37 -10.84
CA ILE A 108 5.40 -2.85 -9.48
C ILE A 108 4.55 -3.63 -8.49
N PHE A 109 3.28 -3.87 -8.80
CA PHE A 109 2.34 -4.56 -7.92
C PHE A 109 2.81 -5.97 -7.56
N SER A 110 3.29 -6.75 -8.53
CA SER A 110 3.81 -8.11 -8.29
C SER A 110 5.11 -8.14 -7.47
N LEU A 111 5.80 -7.01 -7.29
CA LEU A 111 6.93 -6.94 -6.35
C LEU A 111 6.48 -6.89 -4.89
N TYR A 112 5.25 -6.46 -4.64
CA TYR A 112 4.70 -6.30 -3.30
C TYR A 112 3.78 -7.44 -2.88
N TYR A 113 3.07 -8.09 -3.82
CA TYR A 113 2.06 -9.10 -3.52
C TYR A 113 2.20 -10.33 -4.41
N GLU A 114 2.30 -11.52 -3.81
CA GLU A 114 2.37 -12.79 -4.56
C GLU A 114 1.02 -13.16 -5.20
N ASN A 115 1.07 -13.85 -6.34
CA ASN A 115 -0.13 -14.38 -7.02
C ASN A 115 -1.23 -13.33 -7.20
N SER A 116 -0.82 -12.13 -7.64
CA SER A 116 -1.69 -10.98 -7.76
C SER A 116 -1.55 -10.32 -9.13
N LYS A 117 -2.63 -9.73 -9.63
CA LYS A 117 -2.67 -9.11 -10.94
C LYS A 117 -3.43 -7.79 -10.91
N ILE A 118 -2.76 -6.76 -11.38
CA ILE A 118 -3.35 -5.45 -11.68
C ILE A 118 -3.14 -5.15 -13.16
N ILE A 119 -4.17 -4.63 -13.80
CA ILE A 119 -4.17 -4.20 -15.21
C ILE A 119 -4.64 -2.76 -15.31
N SER A 120 -4.21 -2.08 -16.37
CA SER A 120 -4.77 -0.80 -16.77
C SER A 120 -5.93 -1.05 -17.73
N SER A 121 -7.16 -0.69 -17.34
CA SER A 121 -8.34 -0.84 -18.19
C SER A 121 -8.64 0.41 -19.01
N LYS A 122 -8.06 1.55 -18.65
CA LYS A 122 -8.20 2.83 -19.36
C LYS A 122 -6.99 3.72 -19.09
N GLU A 123 -6.42 4.32 -20.12
CA GLU A 123 -5.36 5.34 -20.04
C GLU A 123 -5.72 6.52 -20.93
N GLU A 124 -5.90 7.68 -20.33
CA GLU A 124 -6.04 8.99 -20.99
C GLU A 124 -5.01 9.96 -20.39
N ASP A 125 -4.89 11.14 -20.98
CA ASP A 125 -3.82 12.10 -20.63
C ASP A 125 -3.76 12.47 -19.13
N LYS A 126 -4.93 12.50 -18.46
CA LYS A 126 -5.08 12.94 -17.06
C LYS A 126 -5.94 12.01 -16.22
N LEU A 127 -6.22 10.81 -16.75
CA LEU A 127 -7.10 9.84 -16.14
C LEU A 127 -6.58 8.43 -16.44
N ALA A 128 -6.57 7.57 -15.42
CA ALA A 128 -6.36 6.15 -15.59
C ALA A 128 -7.36 5.36 -14.74
N ILE A 129 -7.71 4.16 -15.20
CA ILE A 129 -8.45 3.18 -14.42
C ILE A 129 -7.60 1.93 -14.30
N LEU A 130 -7.26 1.57 -13.07
CA LEU A 130 -6.60 0.31 -12.75
C LEU A 130 -7.63 -0.69 -12.21
N ARG A 131 -7.44 -1.96 -12.55
CA ARG A 131 -8.25 -3.07 -12.03
C ARG A 131 -7.37 -4.14 -11.43
N ILE A 132 -7.58 -4.46 -10.17
CA ILE A 132 -7.00 -5.66 -9.54
C ILE A 132 -7.97 -6.80 -9.83
N THR A 133 -7.55 -7.73 -10.69
CA THR A 133 -8.40 -8.84 -11.16
C THR A 133 -8.08 -10.15 -10.46
N GLU A 134 -6.91 -10.25 -9.82
CA GLU A 134 -6.49 -11.43 -9.06
C GLU A 134 -5.85 -10.96 -7.75
N PHE A 135 -6.43 -11.37 -6.63
CA PHE A 135 -5.89 -11.14 -5.29
C PHE A 135 -6.45 -12.22 -4.36
N GLN A 136 -5.60 -13.11 -3.84
CA GLN A 136 -6.06 -14.32 -3.15
C GLN A 136 -6.78 -14.03 -1.82
N GLU A 137 -6.37 -12.98 -1.11
CA GLU A 137 -6.94 -12.59 0.19
C GLU A 137 -7.37 -11.11 0.15
N PRO A 138 -8.46 -10.77 -0.57
CA PRO A 138 -8.92 -9.39 -0.66
C PRO A 138 -9.26 -8.82 0.72
N HIS A 139 -8.85 -7.57 0.97
CA HIS A 139 -9.13 -6.91 2.23
C HIS A 139 -9.15 -5.39 2.05
N GLU A 140 -10.15 -4.71 2.62
CA GLU A 140 -10.35 -3.26 2.40
C GLU A 140 -9.15 -2.42 2.86
N LEU A 141 -8.52 -2.76 4.00
CA LEU A 141 -7.31 -2.07 4.45
C LEU A 141 -6.13 -2.24 3.47
N VAL A 142 -6.05 -3.35 2.74
CA VAL A 142 -5.01 -3.56 1.72
C VAL A 142 -5.30 -2.70 0.50
N GLU A 143 -6.56 -2.67 0.04
CA GLU A 143 -6.99 -1.79 -1.06
C GLU A 143 -6.77 -0.31 -0.72
N SER A 144 -7.09 0.11 0.50
CA SER A 144 -6.83 1.47 1.01
C SER A 144 -5.33 1.80 1.00
N ARG A 145 -4.47 0.87 1.41
CA ARG A 145 -3.00 1.03 1.31
C ARG A 145 -2.51 1.16 -0.13
N ILE A 146 -3.02 0.34 -1.04
CA ILE A 146 -2.67 0.39 -2.45
C ILE A 146 -3.08 1.74 -3.04
N ALA A 147 -4.29 2.21 -2.74
CA ALA A 147 -4.80 3.48 -3.22
C ALA A 147 -3.98 4.68 -2.68
N GLY A 148 -3.65 4.70 -1.39
CA GLY A 148 -2.76 5.71 -0.82
C GLY A 148 -1.34 5.66 -1.39
N TRP A 149 -0.82 4.46 -1.68
CA TRP A 149 0.47 4.31 -2.36
C TRP A 149 0.44 4.92 -3.77
N ILE A 150 -0.59 4.62 -4.55
CA ILE A 150 -0.80 5.16 -5.90
C ILE A 150 -0.87 6.69 -5.86
N GLU A 151 -1.67 7.24 -4.96
CA GLU A 151 -1.84 8.69 -4.80
C GLU A 151 -0.49 9.37 -4.57
N ARG A 152 0.29 8.87 -3.60
CA ARG A 152 1.61 9.45 -3.31
C ARG A 152 2.62 9.23 -4.43
N ALA A 153 2.57 8.09 -5.10
CA ALA A 153 3.44 7.80 -6.25
C ALA A 153 3.19 8.76 -7.42
N LEU A 154 1.93 9.17 -7.65
CA LEU A 154 1.59 10.17 -8.66
C LEU A 154 2.14 11.55 -8.31
N GLU A 155 1.99 11.99 -7.04
CA GLU A 155 2.59 13.24 -6.56
C GLU A 155 4.11 13.26 -6.79
N LEU A 156 4.77 12.13 -6.49
CA LEU A 156 6.20 11.96 -6.64
C LEU A 156 6.66 11.86 -8.11
N THR A 157 5.75 11.60 -9.04
CA THR A 157 6.01 11.49 -10.49
C THR A 157 5.43 12.66 -11.29
N LYS A 158 5.26 13.83 -10.66
CA LYS A 158 4.81 15.09 -11.27
C LYS A 158 3.33 15.12 -11.69
N GLY A 159 2.50 14.20 -11.18
CA GLY A 159 1.05 14.37 -11.22
C GLY A 159 0.64 15.39 -10.16
N HIS A 160 0.05 16.51 -10.56
CA HIS A 160 -0.38 17.52 -9.59
C HIS A 160 -1.78 17.19 -9.06
N HIS A 161 -1.98 17.31 -7.74
CA HIS A 161 -3.27 17.08 -7.09
C HIS A 161 -3.98 15.78 -7.52
N PRO A 162 -3.32 14.61 -7.39
CA PRO A 162 -3.96 13.38 -7.80
C PRO A 162 -5.21 13.09 -6.96
N VAL A 163 -6.22 12.53 -7.60
CA VAL A 163 -7.43 12.01 -6.95
C VAL A 163 -7.50 10.52 -7.22
N VAL A 164 -7.53 9.73 -6.15
CA VAL A 164 -7.65 8.27 -6.22
C VAL A 164 -8.94 7.83 -5.54
N ARG A 165 -9.71 6.96 -6.19
CA ARG A 165 -10.97 6.42 -5.68
C ARG A 165 -11.09 4.93 -5.95
N ILE A 166 -11.50 4.18 -4.93
CA ILE A 166 -11.87 2.77 -5.06
C ILE A 166 -13.37 2.73 -5.36
N ASN A 167 -13.76 2.37 -6.59
CA ASN A 167 -15.16 2.35 -7.02
C ASN A 167 -15.81 0.97 -6.83
N LYS A 168 -15.01 -0.08 -7.01
CA LYS A 168 -15.38 -1.49 -6.81
C LYS A 168 -14.30 -2.18 -5.98
N SER A 169 -14.65 -3.24 -5.27
CA SER A 169 -13.77 -3.90 -4.32
C SER A 169 -13.97 -5.41 -4.30
N LEU A 170 -12.90 -6.16 -4.56
CA LEU A 170 -12.86 -7.60 -4.32
C LEU A 170 -13.20 -7.93 -2.85
N ALA A 171 -12.83 -7.05 -1.91
CA ALA A 171 -13.13 -7.23 -0.49
C ALA A 171 -14.63 -7.06 -0.15
N ARG A 172 -15.41 -6.46 -1.06
CA ARG A 172 -16.88 -6.35 -1.00
C ARG A 172 -17.58 -7.25 -2.01
N GLU A 173 -16.92 -8.33 -2.43
CA GLU A 173 -17.47 -9.35 -3.33
C GLU A 173 -17.78 -8.85 -4.76
N ASP A 174 -17.22 -7.71 -5.18
CA ASP A 174 -17.20 -7.34 -6.61
C ASP A 174 -16.23 -8.26 -7.38
N ASP A 175 -16.43 -8.39 -8.70
CA ASP A 175 -15.57 -9.20 -9.58
C ASP A 175 -14.10 -8.72 -9.65
N PHE A 176 -13.85 -7.45 -9.30
CA PHE A 176 -12.53 -6.82 -9.31
C PHE A 176 -12.52 -5.55 -8.45
N THR A 177 -11.33 -5.17 -7.98
CA THR A 177 -11.12 -3.86 -7.36
C THR A 177 -10.85 -2.84 -8.46
N GLU A 178 -11.69 -1.82 -8.59
CA GLU A 178 -11.50 -0.74 -9.57
C GLU A 178 -11.00 0.53 -8.90
N ILE A 179 -9.84 1.01 -9.32
CA ILE A 179 -9.20 2.21 -8.81
C ILE A 179 -9.19 3.25 -9.92
N SER A 180 -10.02 4.29 -9.78
CA SER A 180 -10.01 5.47 -10.64
C SER A 180 -8.97 6.46 -10.15
N ILE A 181 -8.21 7.00 -11.10
CA ILE A 181 -7.09 7.89 -10.86
C ILE A 181 -7.22 9.08 -11.80
N SER A 182 -7.13 10.29 -11.29
CA SER A 182 -6.95 11.50 -12.11
C SER A 182 -5.86 12.40 -11.54
N TRP A 183 -5.24 13.24 -12.37
CA TRP A 183 -4.23 14.22 -11.97
C TRP A 183 -4.26 15.44 -12.89
N ASN A 184 -3.62 16.54 -12.47
CA ASN A 184 -3.48 17.78 -13.24
C ASN A 184 -2.08 17.97 -13.81
#